data_AF-A0A1F9YDE3-F1
#
_entry.id   AF-A0A1F9YDE3-F1
#
_cell.length_a   1.000
_cell.length_b   1.000
_cell.length_c   1.000
_cell.angle_alpha   90.00
_cell.angle_beta   90.00
_cell.angle_gamma   90.00
#
_symmetry.space_group_name_H-M   'P 1'
#
loop_
_entity.id
_entity.type
_entity.pdbx_description
1 polymer ?
#
loop_
_entity_poly.entity_id
_entity_poly.type
_entity_poly.pdbx_seq_one_letter_code
_entity_poly.pdbx_strand_id
1 'polypeptide(L)'
;MSMLLSGLPAHAGQINLAAEAAPIVASLLKQTPLAGKRVAVGGFQDFEKKLTMLSAMVSEDMEQALVSQASLHGFRMIDRRNFAELAKEWDLGMNGYVDDETLTKAGKLLGADVLCLGSYTRIGKKITLRVNLVGAEKGEILAATSTEIKLPSDLRGLDEKPLEAKPAAPAEAASPVKEALKVELTTDKAQYAIGDKMHLTVQVNQDCYLTLIDVGPTGKATVVFPNNYAPSNAVKAGVTYIIPDPSAGFEFEIGPPAGVEIIRAIASREPSVDLADAMSPLSSENPFGEVKKDLQVLTRDIRVKAKKARPGEWSESVLKLSIR
;
A
#
# COMPACT_ATOMS: atom_id res chain seq x y z
N MET A 1 47.02 27.92 -14.90
CA MET A 1 46.44 26.95 -13.95
C MET A 1 45.09 26.54 -14.51
N SER A 2 45.08 25.44 -15.24
CA SER A 2 43.92 24.91 -15.96
C SER A 2 43.22 23.90 -15.04
N MET A 3 41.94 24.07 -14.77
CA MET A 3 41.15 23.09 -14.04
C MET A 3 39.92 22.73 -14.88
N LEU A 4 39.94 21.49 -15.37
CA LEU A 4 38.85 20.83 -16.08
C LEU A 4 37.63 20.73 -15.17
N LEU A 5 36.49 21.30 -15.58
CA LEU A 5 35.20 20.71 -15.25
C LEU A 5 34.86 19.70 -16.35
N SER A 6 35.18 18.44 -16.07
CA SER A 6 34.76 17.27 -16.83
C SER A 6 33.23 17.20 -16.84
N GLY A 7 32.66 17.23 -18.05
CA GLY A 7 31.26 16.92 -18.27
C GLY A 7 30.93 15.51 -17.77
N LEU A 8 29.79 15.40 -17.09
CA LEU A 8 29.14 14.11 -16.84
C LEU A 8 28.81 13.47 -18.20
N PRO A 9 29.24 12.22 -18.46
CA PRO A 9 28.87 11.55 -19.69
C PRO A 9 27.37 11.23 -19.66
N ALA A 10 26.64 11.85 -20.57
CA ALA A 10 25.38 11.32 -21.07
C ALA A 10 25.66 9.89 -21.57
N HIS A 11 25.18 8.89 -20.84
CA HIS A 11 25.25 7.50 -21.27
C HIS A 11 24.24 7.29 -22.40
N ALA A 12 24.67 7.63 -23.61
CA ALA A 12 24.05 7.22 -24.84
C ALA A 12 24.21 5.69 -24.99
N GLY A 13 23.11 4.97 -25.19
CA GLY A 13 23.16 3.61 -25.78
C GLY A 13 22.58 2.44 -24.99
N GLN A 14 21.73 2.64 -23.98
CA GLN A 14 20.95 1.54 -23.39
C GLN A 14 19.48 1.65 -23.80
N ILE A 15 18.99 0.66 -24.54
CA ILE A 15 17.56 0.49 -24.84
C ILE A 15 16.88 0.18 -23.51
N ASN A 16 16.11 1.13 -23.01
CA ASN A 16 15.34 1.04 -21.78
C ASN A 16 13.98 0.42 -22.10
N LEU A 17 13.53 -0.60 -21.36
CA LEU A 17 12.19 -1.17 -21.55
C LEU A 17 11.10 -0.09 -21.38
N ALA A 18 11.37 0.92 -20.55
CA ALA A 18 10.58 2.15 -20.41
C ALA A 18 10.50 3.00 -21.69
N ALA A 19 11.51 2.96 -22.57
CA ALA A 19 11.48 3.68 -23.84
C ALA A 19 10.49 3.06 -24.83
N GLU A 20 10.27 1.75 -24.75
CA GLU A 20 9.27 1.02 -25.55
C GLU A 20 7.87 1.16 -24.96
N ALA A 21 7.75 1.55 -23.69
CA ALA A 21 6.47 1.71 -23.01
C ALA A 21 5.64 2.89 -23.56
N ALA A 22 6.28 4.03 -23.78
CA ALA A 22 5.63 5.22 -24.29
C ALA A 22 4.94 5.02 -25.66
N PRO A 23 5.59 4.44 -26.71
CA PRO A 23 4.93 4.24 -28.00
C PRO A 23 3.79 3.21 -27.93
N ILE A 24 3.89 2.20 -27.05
CA ILE A 24 2.81 1.24 -26.78
C ILE A 24 1.58 1.95 -26.22
N VAL A 25 1.77 2.77 -25.17
CA VAL A 25 0.68 3.55 -24.58
C VAL A 25 0.08 4.53 -25.59
N ALA A 26 0.91 5.22 -26.36
CA ALA A 26 0.44 6.12 -27.41
C ALA A 26 -0.39 5.39 -28.49
N SER A 27 -0.02 4.15 -28.83
CA SER A 27 -0.81 3.30 -29.75
C SER A 27 -2.17 2.95 -29.16
N LEU A 28 -2.21 2.55 -27.88
CA LEU A 28 -3.46 2.20 -27.18
C LEU A 28 -4.41 3.40 -27.05
N LEU A 29 -3.89 4.57 -26.67
CA LEU A 29 -4.69 5.79 -26.51
C LEU A 29 -5.24 6.36 -27.83
N LYS A 30 -4.61 6.00 -28.97
CA LYS A 30 -5.16 6.31 -30.30
C LYS A 30 -6.35 5.43 -30.67
N GLN A 31 -6.38 4.19 -30.17
CA GLN A 31 -7.47 3.24 -30.45
C GLN A 31 -8.69 3.52 -29.55
N THR A 32 -8.47 3.95 -28.30
CA THR A 32 -9.56 4.22 -27.37
C THR A 32 -9.29 5.44 -26.48
N PRO A 33 -10.18 6.45 -26.47
CA PRO A 33 -10.07 7.60 -25.58
C PRO A 33 -10.45 7.20 -24.16
N LEU A 34 -9.59 7.54 -23.19
CA LEU A 34 -9.81 7.20 -21.78
C LEU A 34 -10.32 8.38 -20.93
N ALA A 35 -10.67 9.51 -21.55
CA ALA A 35 -11.08 10.71 -20.83
C ALA A 35 -12.19 10.43 -19.80
N GLY A 36 -11.99 10.88 -18.56
CA GLY A 36 -12.88 10.66 -17.42
C GLY A 36 -12.80 9.28 -16.77
N LYS A 37 -12.07 8.31 -17.35
CA LYS A 37 -11.95 6.95 -16.81
C LYS A 37 -10.90 6.85 -15.71
N ARG A 38 -11.13 5.95 -14.78
CA ARG A 38 -10.16 5.47 -13.79
C ARG A 38 -9.44 4.25 -14.37
N VAL A 39 -8.13 4.36 -14.51
CA VAL A 39 -7.29 3.35 -15.16
C VAL A 39 -6.38 2.73 -14.10
N ALA A 40 -6.31 1.40 -14.06
CA ALA A 40 -5.32 0.68 -13.27
C ALA A 40 -4.48 -0.21 -14.19
N VAL A 41 -3.19 -0.34 -13.89
CA VAL A 41 -2.34 -1.33 -14.56
C VAL A 41 -2.55 -2.69 -13.93
N GLY A 42 -2.50 -3.73 -14.74
CA GLY A 42 -2.53 -5.14 -14.38
C GLY A 42 -1.17 -5.68 -13.95
N GLY A 43 -1.12 -6.99 -13.76
CA GLY A 43 0.14 -7.73 -13.79
C GLY A 43 0.41 -8.18 -15.23
N PHE A 44 1.67 -8.10 -15.65
CA PHE A 44 2.14 -8.68 -16.90
C PHE A 44 2.67 -10.08 -16.67
N GLN A 45 2.50 -11.01 -17.59
CA GLN A 45 2.88 -12.42 -17.38
C GLN A 45 3.57 -13.02 -18.58
N ASP A 46 4.33 -14.10 -18.36
CA ASP A 46 4.81 -14.92 -19.46
C ASP A 46 3.67 -15.78 -20.07
N PHE A 47 4.01 -16.58 -21.09
CA PHE A 47 3.05 -17.48 -21.74
C PHE A 47 2.58 -18.65 -20.85
N GLU A 48 3.34 -18.96 -19.79
CA GLU A 48 3.01 -19.97 -18.78
C GLU A 48 2.23 -19.38 -17.60
N LYS A 49 1.83 -18.10 -17.70
CA LYS A 49 1.08 -17.34 -16.68
C LYS A 49 1.88 -17.08 -15.39
N LYS A 50 3.20 -17.20 -15.45
CA LYS A 50 4.07 -16.92 -14.31
C LYS A 50 4.33 -15.43 -14.21
N LEU A 51 4.32 -14.93 -12.97
CA LEU A 51 4.86 -13.62 -12.64
C LEU A 51 6.37 -13.77 -12.45
N THR A 52 7.15 -12.96 -13.15
CA THR A 52 8.61 -12.99 -13.13
C THR A 52 9.17 -11.61 -12.77
N MET A 53 10.47 -11.49 -12.53
CA MET A 53 11.08 -10.16 -12.34
C MET A 53 10.83 -9.25 -13.55
N LEU A 54 10.83 -9.81 -14.77
CA LEU A 54 10.47 -9.08 -15.98
C LEU A 54 9.01 -8.63 -15.98
N SER A 55 8.07 -9.44 -15.48
CA SER A 55 6.68 -9.03 -15.27
C SER A 55 6.55 -7.75 -14.45
N ALA A 56 7.26 -7.67 -13.32
CA ALA A 56 7.19 -6.51 -12.44
C ALA A 56 7.74 -5.26 -13.12
N MET A 57 8.90 -5.37 -13.80
CA MET A 57 9.51 -4.26 -14.52
C MET A 57 8.60 -3.74 -15.63
N VAL A 58 8.04 -4.62 -16.46
CA VAL A 58 7.11 -4.23 -17.54
C VAL A 58 5.88 -3.54 -16.95
N SER A 59 5.35 -4.04 -15.84
CA SER A 59 4.17 -3.46 -15.18
C SER A 59 4.45 -2.03 -14.69
N GLU A 60 5.61 -1.81 -14.05
CA GLU A 60 6.03 -0.50 -13.55
C GLU A 60 6.27 0.50 -14.68
N ASP A 61 6.94 0.09 -15.75
CA ASP A 61 7.19 0.92 -16.93
C ASP A 61 5.88 1.33 -17.63
N MET A 62 4.92 0.39 -17.73
CA MET A 62 3.58 0.65 -18.26
C MET A 62 2.78 1.62 -17.40
N GLU A 63 2.85 1.46 -16.07
CA GLU A 63 2.21 2.37 -15.13
C GLU A 63 2.80 3.77 -15.25
N GLN A 64 4.12 3.91 -15.27
CA GLN A 64 4.79 5.20 -15.45
C GLN A 64 4.42 5.85 -16.79
N ALA A 65 4.38 5.08 -17.88
CA ALA A 65 4.00 5.58 -19.18
C ALA A 65 2.54 6.08 -19.21
N LEU A 66 1.59 5.33 -18.62
CA LEU A 66 0.20 5.75 -18.51
C LEU A 66 0.02 6.98 -17.60
N VAL A 67 0.72 7.04 -16.46
CA VAL A 67 0.73 8.22 -15.57
C VAL A 67 1.17 9.47 -16.34
N SER A 68 2.21 9.36 -17.18
CA SER A 68 2.70 10.49 -17.97
C SER A 68 1.67 11.05 -18.97
N GLN A 69 0.73 10.21 -19.43
CA GLN A 69 -0.31 10.57 -20.39
C GLN A 69 -1.65 10.94 -19.73
N ALA A 70 -1.83 10.63 -18.45
CA ALA A 70 -3.10 10.79 -17.73
C ALA A 70 -3.66 12.21 -17.80
N SER A 71 -2.84 13.21 -17.49
CA SER A 71 -3.25 14.62 -17.52
C SER A 71 -3.56 15.12 -18.94
N LEU A 72 -2.79 14.68 -19.95
CA LEU A 72 -2.97 15.09 -21.34
C LEU A 72 -4.25 14.50 -21.95
N HIS A 73 -4.57 13.25 -21.62
CA HIS A 73 -5.71 12.51 -22.16
C HIS A 73 -6.92 12.47 -21.21
N GLY A 74 -6.85 13.17 -20.08
CA GLY A 74 -7.97 13.41 -19.17
C GLY A 74 -8.44 12.19 -18.36
N PHE A 75 -7.60 11.20 -18.12
CA PHE A 75 -7.91 10.03 -17.28
C PHE A 75 -7.19 10.07 -15.94
N ARG A 76 -7.58 9.22 -14.98
CA ARG A 76 -6.95 9.14 -13.65
C ARG A 76 -6.33 7.77 -13.43
N MET A 77 -5.11 7.73 -12.92
CA MET A 77 -4.46 6.50 -12.49
C MET A 77 -4.86 6.14 -11.07
N ILE A 78 -5.10 4.86 -10.83
CA ILE A 78 -5.38 4.30 -9.51
C ILE A 78 -4.10 3.62 -8.98
N ASP A 79 -3.67 3.97 -7.76
CA ASP A 79 -2.49 3.38 -7.12
C ASP A 79 -2.80 1.97 -6.58
N ARG A 80 -2.10 0.96 -7.11
CA ARG A 80 -2.20 -0.46 -6.68
C ARG A 80 -1.75 -0.69 -5.23
N ARG A 81 -0.91 0.16 -4.65
CA ARG A 81 -0.27 -0.09 -3.34
C ARG A 81 -1.22 0.11 -2.17
N ASN A 82 -2.25 0.95 -2.32
CA ASN A 82 -3.32 1.07 -1.33
C ASN A 82 -4.24 -0.18 -1.29
N PHE A 83 -4.03 -1.15 -2.20
CA PHE A 83 -4.90 -2.31 -2.39
C PHE A 83 -4.20 -3.66 -2.24
N ALA A 84 -2.86 -3.67 -2.12
CA ALA A 84 -2.07 -4.89 -1.93
C ALA A 84 -2.44 -5.65 -0.63
N GLU A 85 -3.04 -4.98 0.34
CA GLU A 85 -3.56 -5.59 1.57
C GLU A 85 -4.92 -6.29 1.34
N LEU A 86 -5.77 -5.75 0.45
CA LEU A 86 -7.08 -6.31 0.11
C LEU A 86 -6.97 -7.43 -0.94
N ALA A 87 -5.91 -7.42 -1.75
CA ALA A 87 -5.61 -8.46 -2.73
C ALA A 87 -4.92 -9.71 -2.13
N LYS A 88 -4.51 -9.67 -0.86
CA LYS A 88 -3.91 -10.83 -0.16
C LYS A 88 -4.92 -11.91 0.21
N GLU A 89 -6.19 -11.56 0.39
CA GLU A 89 -7.23 -12.51 0.78
C GLU A 89 -7.73 -13.37 -0.38
N TRP A 90 -7.44 -12.97 -1.62
CA TRP A 90 -7.86 -13.72 -2.79
C TRP A 90 -6.64 -14.00 -3.65
N ASP A 91 -6.33 -15.29 -3.78
CA ASP A 91 -5.50 -15.88 -4.83
C ASP A 91 -6.13 -15.57 -6.20
N LEU A 92 -6.24 -14.29 -6.55
CA LEU A 92 -6.67 -13.82 -7.85
C LEU A 92 -5.51 -14.14 -8.78
N GLY A 93 -5.51 -15.36 -9.33
CA GLY A 93 -6.19 -15.60 -10.60
C GLY A 93 -5.97 -14.55 -11.69
N MET A 94 -4.92 -13.74 -11.62
CA MET A 94 -4.38 -13.00 -12.74
C MET A 94 -3.75 -14.06 -13.64
N ASN A 95 -4.54 -14.91 -14.28
CA ASN A 95 -4.08 -16.07 -15.04
C ASN A 95 -4.32 -15.85 -16.53
N GLY A 96 -3.96 -14.65 -17.03
CA GLY A 96 -3.91 -14.28 -18.46
C GLY A 96 -5.20 -14.39 -19.27
N TYR A 97 -6.26 -14.93 -18.68
CA TYR A 97 -7.64 -14.97 -19.15
C TYR A 97 -8.44 -14.75 -17.89
N VAL A 98 -8.92 -13.54 -17.75
CA VAL A 98 -9.80 -13.22 -16.64
C VAL A 98 -11.19 -13.43 -17.21
N ASP A 99 -11.95 -14.37 -16.64
CA ASP A 99 -13.38 -14.42 -16.92
C ASP A 99 -13.99 -13.04 -16.60
N ASP A 100 -15.06 -12.68 -17.31
CA ASP A 100 -15.68 -11.35 -17.16
C ASP A 100 -15.98 -11.07 -15.67
N GLU A 101 -16.36 -12.10 -14.90
CA GLU A 101 -16.68 -12.00 -13.48
C GLU A 101 -15.48 -11.57 -12.60
N THR A 102 -14.29 -12.10 -12.85
CA THR A 102 -13.07 -11.79 -12.09
C THR A 102 -12.53 -10.41 -12.47
N LEU A 103 -12.69 -9.97 -13.72
CA LEU A 103 -12.39 -8.58 -14.14
C LEU A 103 -13.33 -7.60 -13.46
N THR A 104 -14.62 -7.93 -13.43
CA THR A 104 -15.64 -7.11 -12.77
C THR A 104 -15.36 -6.96 -11.28
N LYS A 105 -14.97 -8.04 -10.60
CA LYS A 105 -14.56 -7.99 -9.19
C LYS A 105 -13.31 -7.15 -9.01
N ALA A 106 -12.26 -7.39 -9.80
CA ALA A 106 -11.01 -6.64 -9.73
C ALA A 106 -11.19 -5.14 -9.98
N GLY A 107 -12.00 -4.77 -10.99
CA GLY A 107 -12.31 -3.39 -11.31
C GLY A 107 -13.15 -2.69 -10.24
N LYS A 108 -14.17 -3.35 -9.70
CA LYS A 108 -14.97 -2.84 -8.57
C LYS A 108 -14.12 -2.62 -7.32
N LEU A 109 -13.25 -3.59 -7.02
CA LEU A 109 -12.33 -3.52 -5.90
C LEU A 109 -11.37 -2.35 -6.08
N LEU A 110 -10.62 -2.33 -7.19
CA LEU A 110 -9.67 -1.26 -7.49
C LEU A 110 -10.36 0.10 -7.67
N GLY A 111 -11.67 0.15 -7.86
CA GLY A 111 -12.36 1.36 -8.30
C GLY A 111 -11.84 1.83 -9.66
N ALA A 112 -11.49 0.89 -10.54
CA ALA A 112 -11.02 1.15 -11.89
C ALA A 112 -12.15 0.88 -12.89
N ASP A 113 -12.26 1.73 -13.90
CA ASP A 113 -13.17 1.55 -15.04
C ASP A 113 -12.48 0.80 -16.19
N VAL A 114 -11.15 0.88 -16.26
CA VAL A 114 -10.32 0.23 -17.28
C VAL A 114 -9.08 -0.40 -16.64
N LEU A 115 -8.75 -1.62 -17.06
CA LEU A 115 -7.55 -2.35 -16.67
C LEU A 115 -6.57 -2.46 -17.84
N CYS A 116 -5.31 -2.09 -17.64
CA CYS A 116 -4.23 -2.30 -18.60
C CYS A 116 -3.53 -3.62 -18.31
N LEU A 117 -3.87 -4.68 -19.02
CA LEU A 117 -3.34 -6.03 -18.83
C LEU A 117 -2.33 -6.36 -19.93
N GLY A 118 -1.42 -7.30 -19.69
CA GLY A 118 -0.55 -7.76 -20.76
C GLY A 118 0.13 -9.08 -20.51
N SER A 119 0.73 -9.60 -21.58
CA SER A 119 1.54 -10.81 -21.56
C SER A 119 2.76 -10.62 -22.44
N TYR A 120 3.83 -11.34 -22.15
CA TYR A 120 5.01 -11.39 -23.01
C TYR A 120 5.40 -12.83 -23.33
N THR A 121 6.08 -13.01 -24.44
CA THR A 121 6.66 -14.30 -24.84
C THR A 121 8.08 -14.06 -25.32
N ARG A 122 9.06 -14.76 -24.74
CA ARG A 122 10.45 -14.65 -25.18
C ARG A 122 10.76 -15.66 -26.28
N ILE A 123 11.36 -15.17 -27.36
CA ILE A 123 11.93 -15.99 -28.44
C ILE A 123 13.38 -15.55 -28.63
N GLY A 124 14.31 -16.35 -28.09
CA GLY A 124 15.75 -16.07 -28.14
C GLY A 124 16.14 -14.76 -27.43
N LYS A 125 16.51 -13.74 -28.22
CA LYS A 125 16.93 -12.41 -27.74
C LYS A 125 15.84 -11.35 -27.87
N LYS A 126 14.61 -11.75 -28.17
CA LYS A 126 13.47 -10.85 -28.35
C LYS A 126 12.33 -11.27 -27.44
N ILE A 127 11.52 -10.30 -27.01
CA ILE A 127 10.23 -10.53 -26.36
C ILE A 127 9.13 -9.97 -27.26
N THR A 128 8.04 -10.70 -27.42
CA THR A 128 6.80 -10.18 -27.98
C THR A 128 5.92 -9.77 -26.81
N LEU A 129 5.69 -8.47 -26.62
CA LEU A 129 4.83 -7.92 -25.59
C LEU A 129 3.45 -7.62 -26.18
N ARG A 130 2.39 -8.16 -25.58
CA ARG A 130 0.99 -7.91 -25.89
C ARG A 130 0.35 -7.14 -24.75
N VAL A 131 -0.34 -6.05 -25.06
CA VAL A 131 -0.98 -5.18 -24.06
C VAL A 131 -2.41 -4.89 -24.47
N ASN A 132 -3.33 -5.04 -23.52
CA ASN A 132 -4.77 -4.85 -23.70
C ASN A 132 -5.30 -3.84 -22.69
N LEU A 133 -6.12 -2.90 -23.14
CA LEU A 133 -7.00 -2.12 -22.27
C LEU A 133 -8.36 -2.82 -22.22
N VAL A 134 -8.81 -3.15 -21.02
CA VAL A 134 -10.02 -3.96 -20.79
C VAL A 134 -11.00 -3.19 -19.93
N GLY A 135 -12.26 -3.12 -20.35
CA GLY A 135 -13.35 -2.54 -19.57
C GLY A 135 -13.60 -3.36 -18.32
N ALA A 136 -13.55 -2.71 -17.17
CA ALA A 136 -13.75 -3.37 -15.88
C ALA A 136 -15.18 -3.83 -15.65
N GLU A 137 -16.17 -3.31 -16.37
CA GLU A 137 -17.58 -3.63 -16.10
C GLU A 137 -17.99 -4.97 -16.72
N LYS A 138 -17.64 -5.21 -17.99
CA LYS A 138 -18.07 -6.39 -18.75
C LYS A 138 -16.91 -7.21 -19.34
N GLY A 139 -15.67 -6.87 -19.01
CA GLY A 139 -14.49 -7.60 -19.47
C GLY A 139 -14.12 -7.36 -20.94
N GLU A 140 -14.72 -6.37 -21.59
CA GLU A 140 -14.54 -6.12 -23.02
C GLU A 140 -13.16 -5.53 -23.34
N ILE A 141 -12.51 -5.99 -24.41
CA ILE A 141 -11.24 -5.39 -24.88
C ILE A 141 -11.55 -4.07 -25.59
N LEU A 142 -11.10 -2.96 -25.00
CA LEU A 142 -11.26 -1.60 -25.52
C LEU A 142 -10.17 -1.21 -26.52
N ALA A 143 -8.95 -1.72 -26.32
CA ALA A 143 -7.81 -1.55 -27.23
C ALA A 143 -6.79 -2.66 -27.01
N ALA A 144 -6.02 -2.99 -28.04
CA ALA A 144 -4.97 -3.99 -27.96
C ALA A 144 -3.77 -3.60 -28.85
N THR A 145 -2.57 -3.95 -28.42
CA THR A 145 -1.36 -3.79 -29.22
C THR A 145 -0.38 -4.92 -28.96
N SER A 146 0.47 -5.21 -29.94
CA SER A 146 1.55 -6.20 -29.85
C SER A 146 2.82 -5.60 -30.43
N THR A 147 3.94 -5.74 -29.73
CA THR A 147 5.23 -5.18 -30.16
C THR A 147 6.35 -6.17 -29.86
N GLU A 148 7.30 -6.27 -30.78
CA GLU A 148 8.50 -7.07 -30.60
C GLU A 148 9.64 -6.18 -30.10
N ILE A 149 10.17 -6.48 -28.92
CA ILE A 149 11.22 -5.72 -28.25
C ILE A 149 12.47 -6.60 -28.18
N LYS A 150 13.63 -6.05 -28.54
CA LYS A 150 14.91 -6.72 -28.34
C LYS A 150 15.25 -6.72 -26.85
N LEU A 151 15.34 -7.89 -26.23
CA LEU A 151 15.64 -8.01 -24.80
C LEU A 151 17.12 -7.66 -24.55
N PRO A 152 17.40 -6.58 -23.79
CA PRO A 152 18.76 -6.23 -23.38
C PRO A 152 19.44 -7.40 -22.67
N SER A 153 20.75 -7.56 -22.85
CA SER A 153 21.49 -8.71 -22.31
C SER A 153 21.46 -8.80 -20.79
N ASP A 154 21.43 -7.66 -20.13
CA ASP A 154 21.32 -7.43 -18.69
C ASP A 154 19.93 -7.77 -18.12
N LEU A 155 18.89 -7.82 -18.95
CA LEU A 155 17.54 -8.23 -18.55
C LEU A 155 17.22 -9.69 -18.86
N ARG A 156 18.18 -10.43 -19.46
CA ARG A 156 17.99 -11.86 -19.76
C ARG A 156 17.98 -12.68 -18.46
N GLY A 157 17.06 -13.63 -18.38
CA GLY A 157 16.89 -14.48 -17.19
C GLY A 157 15.96 -13.86 -16.15
N LEU A 158 15.61 -12.57 -16.24
CA LEU A 158 14.56 -11.97 -15.41
C LEU A 158 13.16 -12.44 -15.81
N ASP A 159 13.01 -12.90 -17.05
CA ASP A 159 11.83 -13.59 -17.59
C ASP A 159 11.71 -15.03 -17.09
N GLU A 160 12.79 -15.62 -16.57
CA GLU A 160 12.80 -16.98 -16.02
C GLU A 160 12.77 -16.96 -14.49
N LYS A 161 13.33 -15.90 -13.87
CA LYS A 161 13.34 -15.71 -12.42
C LYS A 161 11.93 -15.39 -11.94
N PRO A 162 11.27 -16.30 -11.18
CA PRO A 162 9.96 -16.02 -10.63
C PRO A 162 10.00 -14.71 -9.83
N LEU A 163 8.95 -13.90 -9.95
CA LEU A 163 8.69 -12.83 -9.02
C LEU A 163 8.33 -13.57 -7.75
N GLU A 164 9.29 -13.70 -6.83
CA GLU A 164 9.05 -14.35 -5.56
C GLU A 164 7.89 -13.60 -4.89
N ALA A 165 6.69 -14.16 -4.99
CA ALA A 165 5.65 -13.88 -4.03
C ALA A 165 6.30 -14.22 -2.71
N LYS A 166 6.50 -13.21 -1.86
CA LYS A 166 6.94 -13.42 -0.48
C LYS A 166 6.16 -14.64 0.03
N PRO A 167 6.80 -15.78 0.32
CA PRO A 167 6.07 -16.98 0.64
C PRO A 167 5.11 -16.67 1.80
N ALA A 168 3.85 -17.04 1.66
CA ALA A 168 3.07 -17.41 2.84
C ALA A 168 3.84 -18.60 3.44
N ALA A 169 4.66 -18.33 4.45
CA ALA A 169 5.67 -19.26 4.92
C ALA A 169 5.00 -20.57 5.41
N PRO A 170 5.37 -21.75 4.85
CA PRO A 170 5.36 -22.99 5.61
C PRO A 170 6.47 -22.93 6.66
N ALA A 171 6.22 -23.52 7.82
CA ALA A 171 7.09 -23.48 8.99
C ALA A 171 8.50 -24.07 8.76
N GLU A 172 9.45 -23.51 9.53
CA GLU A 172 10.77 -24.02 9.99
C GLU A 172 12.10 -23.68 9.27
N ALA A 173 12.90 -22.87 10.01
CA ALA A 173 14.35 -22.85 10.28
C ALA A 173 15.38 -22.59 9.14
N ALA A 174 16.40 -21.71 9.22
CA ALA A 174 16.82 -20.68 10.18
C ALA A 174 17.97 -19.80 9.61
N SER A 175 17.82 -18.47 9.53
CA SER A 175 18.77 -17.41 9.98
C SER A 175 18.32 -16.00 9.54
N PRO A 176 18.56 -14.94 10.33
CA PRO A 176 17.57 -13.89 10.53
C PRO A 176 17.70 -12.74 9.53
N VAL A 177 16.82 -12.69 8.54
CA VAL A 177 16.41 -11.39 8.00
C VAL A 177 15.51 -10.79 9.07
N LYS A 178 16.04 -9.79 9.79
CA LYS A 178 15.32 -9.05 10.85
C LYS A 178 13.93 -8.71 10.31
N GLU A 179 12.90 -9.38 10.83
CA GLU A 179 11.54 -9.28 10.28
C GLU A 179 11.12 -7.81 10.20
N ALA A 180 10.27 -7.44 9.25
CA ALA A 180 9.68 -6.09 9.27
C ALA A 180 8.80 -5.97 10.52
N LEU A 181 8.83 -4.80 11.19
CA LEU A 181 7.91 -4.52 12.29
C LEU A 181 6.47 -4.64 11.79
N LYS A 182 5.61 -5.26 12.60
CA LYS A 182 4.18 -5.41 12.39
C LYS A 182 3.46 -5.10 13.68
N VAL A 183 2.34 -4.39 13.56
CA VAL A 183 1.37 -4.20 14.64
C VAL A 183 0.01 -4.71 14.18
N GLU A 184 -0.65 -5.45 15.05
CA GLU A 184 -2.02 -5.90 14.87
C GLU A 184 -2.88 -5.24 15.96
N LEU A 185 -3.99 -4.66 15.54
CA LEU A 185 -4.97 -4.01 16.40
C LEU A 185 -6.33 -4.66 16.18
N THR A 186 -6.91 -5.19 17.25
CA THR A 186 -8.25 -5.78 17.25
C THR A 186 -9.06 -5.25 18.42
N THR A 187 -10.33 -5.64 18.49
CA THR A 187 -11.25 -5.25 19.55
C THR A 187 -12.19 -6.41 19.89
N ASP A 188 -12.89 -6.32 21.02
CA ASP A 188 -13.80 -7.35 21.51
C ASP A 188 -15.14 -7.43 20.75
N LYS A 189 -15.58 -6.35 20.10
CA LYS A 189 -16.83 -6.32 19.31
C LYS A 189 -16.65 -5.69 17.93
N ALA A 190 -17.36 -6.23 16.94
CA ALA A 190 -17.40 -5.65 15.59
C ALA A 190 -18.27 -4.38 15.48
N GLN A 191 -19.21 -4.19 16.39
CA GLN A 191 -20.13 -3.04 16.45
C GLN A 191 -20.36 -2.67 17.91
N TYR A 192 -20.46 -1.36 18.17
CA TYR A 192 -20.63 -0.81 19.51
C TYR A 192 -21.90 0.04 19.58
N ALA A 193 -22.60 -0.05 20.71
CA ALA A 193 -23.66 0.89 21.06
C ALA A 193 -23.11 2.01 21.96
N ILE A 194 -23.75 3.18 21.94
CA ILE A 194 -23.45 4.23 22.92
C ILE A 194 -23.59 3.68 24.35
N GLY A 195 -22.58 3.91 25.19
CA GLY A 195 -22.47 3.39 26.55
C GLY A 195 -21.78 2.02 26.66
N ASP A 196 -21.44 1.38 25.53
CA ASP A 196 -20.61 0.18 25.57
C ASP A 196 -19.20 0.49 26.05
N LYS A 197 -18.59 -0.50 26.71
CA LYS A 197 -17.17 -0.48 27.07
C LYS A 197 -16.37 -1.21 25.98
N MET A 198 -15.32 -0.56 25.50
CA MET A 198 -14.44 -1.08 24.46
C MET A 198 -13.09 -1.52 25.05
N HIS A 199 -12.61 -2.67 24.60
CA HIS A 199 -11.23 -3.10 24.83
C HIS A 199 -10.51 -3.25 23.49
N LEU A 200 -9.31 -2.67 23.42
CA LEU A 200 -8.42 -2.81 22.29
C LEU A 200 -7.37 -3.84 22.64
N THR A 201 -7.12 -4.75 21.71
CA THR A 201 -6.05 -5.75 21.82
C THR A 201 -4.97 -5.42 20.81
N VAL A 202 -3.73 -5.29 21.28
CA VAL A 202 -2.57 -4.97 20.45
C VAL A 202 -1.52 -6.06 20.57
N GLN A 203 -1.00 -6.50 19.44
CA GLN A 203 0.16 -7.39 19.36
C GLN A 203 1.20 -6.84 18.38
N VAL A 204 2.47 -6.99 18.74
CA VAL A 204 3.60 -6.60 17.89
C VAL A 204 4.54 -7.79 17.72
N ASN A 205 5.15 -7.90 16.53
CA ASN A 205 6.10 -9.00 16.27
C ASN A 205 7.51 -8.70 16.80
N GLN A 206 7.81 -7.46 17.16
CA GLN A 206 9.12 -7.00 17.63
C GLN A 206 8.96 -5.88 18.66
N ASP A 207 9.93 -5.76 19.55
CA ASP A 207 10.01 -4.66 20.51
C ASP A 207 9.99 -3.31 19.78
N CYS A 208 9.08 -2.42 20.19
CA CYS A 208 8.86 -1.13 19.54
C CYS A 208 8.16 -0.13 20.46
N TYR A 209 7.92 1.06 19.93
CA TYR A 209 7.10 2.10 20.54
C TYR A 209 5.73 2.14 19.87
N LEU A 210 4.66 2.09 20.66
CA LEU A 210 3.27 2.07 20.20
C LEU A 210 2.57 3.40 20.49
N THR A 211 1.83 3.90 19.51
CA THR A 211 0.86 4.97 19.70
C THR A 211 -0.51 4.50 19.21
N LEU A 212 -1.54 4.68 20.02
CA LEU A 212 -2.93 4.52 19.62
C LEU A 212 -3.62 5.88 19.57
N ILE A 213 -4.25 6.16 18.44
CA ILE A 213 -5.03 7.38 18.21
C ILE A 213 -6.47 6.96 17.94
N ASP A 214 -7.38 7.46 18.76
CA ASP A 214 -8.81 7.42 18.51
C ASP A 214 -9.24 8.65 17.70
N VAL A 215 -10.14 8.45 16.75
CA VAL A 215 -10.74 9.49 15.92
C VAL A 215 -12.25 9.25 15.91
N GLY A 216 -12.95 10.05 16.70
CA GLY A 216 -14.39 9.97 16.81
C GLY A 216 -15.13 10.46 15.55
N PRO A 217 -16.46 10.28 15.47
CA PRO A 217 -17.26 10.61 14.29
C PRO A 217 -17.26 12.09 13.89
N THR A 218 -16.92 12.98 14.82
CA THR A 218 -16.78 14.43 14.57
C THR A 218 -15.42 14.80 13.97
N GLY A 219 -14.51 13.84 13.82
CA GLY A 219 -13.12 14.05 13.43
C GLY A 219 -12.21 14.50 14.57
N LYS A 220 -12.73 14.60 15.81
CA LYS A 220 -11.92 14.85 17.00
C LYS A 220 -10.97 13.68 17.23
N ALA A 221 -9.67 13.96 17.30
CA ALA A 221 -8.64 12.95 17.50
C ALA A 221 -8.02 13.04 18.90
N THR A 222 -7.90 11.89 19.56
CA THR A 222 -7.40 11.76 20.92
C THR A 222 -6.36 10.65 20.96
N VAL A 223 -5.21 10.88 21.58
CA VAL A 223 -4.25 9.81 21.82
C VAL A 223 -4.67 9.05 23.06
N VAL A 224 -5.03 7.79 22.84
CA VAL A 224 -5.51 6.89 23.88
C VAL A 224 -4.38 6.06 24.47
N PHE A 225 -3.24 5.95 23.77
CA PHE A 225 -2.00 5.35 24.28
C PHE A 225 -0.75 5.96 23.59
N PRO A 226 0.33 6.30 24.33
CA PRO A 226 0.40 6.34 25.78
C PRO A 226 -0.53 7.43 26.35
N ASN A 227 -0.88 7.31 27.63
CA ASN A 227 -1.73 8.27 28.33
C ASN A 227 -1.24 8.45 29.77
N ASN A 228 -1.90 9.28 30.58
CA ASN A 228 -1.43 9.55 31.95
C ASN A 228 -1.51 8.33 32.89
N TYR A 229 -2.32 7.33 32.56
CA TYR A 229 -2.43 6.06 33.29
C TYR A 229 -1.37 5.03 32.86
N ALA A 230 -0.96 5.08 31.59
CA ALA A 230 0.07 4.25 30.98
C ALA A 230 1.06 5.13 30.19
N PRO A 231 2.02 5.78 30.86
CA PRO A 231 2.91 6.77 30.25
C PRO A 231 4.02 6.15 29.40
N SER A 232 4.34 4.88 29.63
CA SER A 232 5.34 4.16 28.82
C SER A 232 4.68 3.60 27.56
N ASN A 233 5.21 3.98 26.41
CA ASN A 233 4.77 3.48 25.10
C ASN A 233 5.63 2.35 24.54
N ALA A 234 6.61 1.86 25.30
CA ALA A 234 7.45 0.74 24.89
C ALA A 234 6.69 -0.58 25.06
N VAL A 235 6.53 -1.32 23.96
CA VAL A 235 5.84 -2.61 23.90
C VAL A 235 6.80 -3.70 23.42
N LYS A 236 6.62 -4.92 23.92
CA LYS A 236 7.48 -6.06 23.64
C LYS A 236 6.83 -7.04 22.67
N ALA A 237 7.67 -7.67 21.86
CA ALA A 237 7.27 -8.75 20.97
C ALA A 237 6.57 -9.88 21.74
N GLY A 238 5.51 -10.44 21.16
CA GLY A 238 4.83 -11.62 21.71
C GLY A 238 4.03 -11.37 22.99
N VAL A 239 3.92 -10.12 23.44
CA VAL A 239 3.02 -9.73 24.55
C VAL A 239 1.72 -9.18 23.96
N THR A 240 0.60 -9.68 24.46
CA THR A 240 -0.73 -9.14 24.16
C THR A 240 -1.04 -8.00 25.11
N TYR A 241 -1.17 -6.79 24.58
CA TYR A 241 -1.55 -5.61 25.35
C TYR A 241 -3.05 -5.39 25.23
N ILE A 242 -3.75 -5.28 26.36
CA ILE A 242 -5.16 -4.91 26.41
C ILE A 242 -5.24 -3.47 26.89
N ILE A 243 -5.95 -2.62 26.14
CA ILE A 243 -6.07 -1.19 26.41
C ILE A 243 -7.55 -0.82 26.43
N PRO A 244 -8.08 -0.30 27.56
CA PRO A 244 -7.40 -0.06 28.83
C PRO A 244 -6.95 -1.35 29.50
N ASP A 245 -5.84 -1.31 30.25
CA ASP A 245 -5.46 -2.43 31.10
C ASP A 245 -6.54 -2.61 32.19
N PRO A 246 -7.07 -3.82 32.45
CA PRO A 246 -8.12 -4.04 33.44
C PRO A 246 -7.78 -3.53 34.85
N SER A 247 -6.49 -3.36 35.17
CA SER A 247 -6.00 -2.83 36.44
C SER A 247 -5.73 -1.32 36.44
N ALA A 248 -5.84 -0.65 35.28
CA ALA A 248 -5.51 0.78 35.15
C ALA A 248 -6.55 1.73 35.78
N GLY A 249 -7.71 1.21 36.20
CA GLY A 249 -8.73 1.99 36.92
C GLY A 249 -9.56 2.94 36.04
N PHE A 250 -9.55 2.75 34.73
CA PHE A 250 -10.41 3.47 33.78
C PHE A 250 -10.89 2.54 32.66
N GLU A 251 -11.95 2.93 31.97
CA GLU A 251 -12.57 2.18 30.87
C GLU A 251 -12.76 3.10 29.65
N PHE A 252 -12.71 2.55 28.45
CA PHE A 252 -13.13 3.28 27.24
C PHE A 252 -14.62 3.08 27.04
N GLU A 253 -15.40 4.11 27.34
CA GLU A 253 -16.84 4.12 27.11
C GLU A 253 -17.18 4.83 25.80
N ILE A 254 -18.00 4.19 24.98
CA ILE A 254 -18.42 4.72 23.68
C ILE A 254 -19.43 5.84 23.87
N GLY A 255 -19.04 7.06 23.52
CA GLY A 255 -19.86 8.26 23.67
C GLY A 255 -20.61 8.67 22.40
N PRO A 256 -21.59 9.58 22.51
CA PRO A 256 -22.20 10.24 21.35
C PRO A 256 -21.23 11.22 20.64
N PRO A 257 -21.46 11.55 19.36
CA PRO A 257 -22.57 11.10 18.51
C PRO A 257 -22.33 9.71 17.90
N ALA A 258 -23.40 9.03 17.51
CA ALA A 258 -23.29 7.83 16.69
C ALA A 258 -22.62 8.13 15.34
N GLY A 259 -21.91 7.15 14.80
CA GLY A 259 -21.18 7.31 13.54
C GLY A 259 -19.99 6.38 13.41
N VAL A 260 -19.00 6.80 12.61
CA VAL A 260 -17.79 6.03 12.36
C VAL A 260 -16.69 6.50 13.29
N GLU A 261 -16.13 5.57 14.05
CA GLU A 261 -14.94 5.79 14.88
C GLU A 261 -13.76 5.03 14.28
N ILE A 262 -12.57 5.62 14.34
CA ILE A 262 -11.35 5.04 13.76
C ILE A 262 -10.27 5.00 14.84
N ILE A 263 -9.85 3.80 15.20
CA ILE A 263 -8.67 3.59 16.04
C ILE A 263 -7.48 3.28 15.13
N ARG A 264 -6.40 4.03 15.29
CA ARG A 264 -5.15 3.83 14.54
C ARG A 264 -4.02 3.47 15.49
N ALA A 265 -3.42 2.32 15.27
CA ALA A 265 -2.17 1.91 15.89
C ALA A 265 -0.98 2.27 14.99
N ILE A 266 0.04 2.87 15.58
CA ILE A 266 1.31 3.17 14.94
C ILE A 266 2.42 2.55 15.79
N ALA A 267 3.20 1.66 15.21
CA ALA A 267 4.35 1.04 15.84
C ALA A 267 5.64 1.49 15.14
N SER A 268 6.67 1.85 15.91
CA SER A 268 7.96 2.30 15.37
C SER A 268 9.12 1.81 16.24
N ARG A 269 10.23 1.41 15.61
CA ARG A 269 11.44 0.93 16.30
C ARG A 269 12.22 2.03 17.01
N GLU A 270 12.12 3.24 16.49
CA GLU A 270 12.62 4.43 17.18
C GLU A 270 11.42 5.22 17.72
N PRO A 271 11.59 5.99 18.80
CA PRO A 271 10.61 6.98 19.24
C PRO A 271 10.59 8.16 18.24
N SER A 272 10.26 7.87 16.98
CA SER A 272 10.30 8.81 15.86
C SER A 272 9.04 9.67 15.78
N VAL A 273 8.00 9.31 16.53
CA VAL A 273 6.75 10.03 16.62
C VAL A 273 6.74 10.86 17.91
N ASP A 274 7.50 11.95 17.91
CA ASP A 274 7.30 13.01 18.90
C ASP A 274 5.98 13.72 18.59
N LEU A 275 4.97 13.43 19.43
CA LEU A 275 3.63 14.00 19.37
C LEU A 275 3.45 15.15 20.36
N ALA A 276 4.47 15.51 21.15
CA ALA A 276 4.36 16.56 22.16
C ALA A 276 3.91 17.90 21.54
N ASP A 277 4.42 18.21 20.35
CA ASP A 277 4.03 19.40 19.59
C ASP A 277 2.65 19.31 18.90
N ALA A 278 2.12 18.09 18.76
CA ALA A 278 0.85 17.81 18.11
C ALA A 278 -0.31 17.63 19.10
N MET A 279 -0.01 17.54 20.40
CA MET A 279 -0.96 17.18 21.44
C MET A 279 -1.04 18.22 22.56
N SER A 280 -2.16 18.23 23.26
CA SER A 280 -2.26 18.85 24.58
C SER A 280 -1.36 18.12 25.57
N PRO A 281 -0.70 18.84 26.50
CA PRO A 281 0.04 18.20 27.59
C PRO A 281 -0.86 17.22 28.34
N LEU A 282 -0.30 16.05 28.68
CA LEU A 282 -0.96 15.10 29.57
C LEU A 282 -0.95 15.68 30.99
N SER A 283 -2.09 15.61 31.66
CA SER A 283 -2.24 15.98 33.07
C SER A 283 -3.31 15.13 33.74
N SER A 284 -3.51 15.26 35.05
CA SER A 284 -4.65 14.63 35.72
C SER A 284 -6.01 15.12 35.21
N GLU A 285 -6.07 16.38 34.73
CA GLU A 285 -7.28 16.98 34.16
C GLU A 285 -7.47 16.64 32.68
N ASN A 286 -6.38 16.32 31.97
CA ASN A 286 -6.39 15.88 30.58
C ASN A 286 -5.57 14.60 30.42
N PRO A 287 -6.10 13.45 30.88
CA PRO A 287 -5.33 12.21 30.94
C PRO A 287 -5.08 11.58 29.57
N PHE A 288 -5.86 11.99 28.56
CA PHE A 288 -5.73 11.60 27.16
C PHE A 288 -5.33 12.82 26.35
N GLY A 289 -4.23 12.76 25.60
CA GLY A 289 -3.75 13.96 24.91
C GLY A 289 -4.62 14.25 23.69
N GLU A 290 -5.34 15.37 23.71
CA GLU A 290 -6.10 15.84 22.56
C GLU A 290 -5.16 16.33 21.46
N VAL A 291 -5.41 15.91 20.22
CA VAL A 291 -4.61 16.35 19.08
C VAL A 291 -5.03 17.76 18.68
N LYS A 292 -4.09 18.72 18.80
CA LYS A 292 -4.32 20.15 18.49
C LYS A 292 -4.22 20.48 17.01
N LYS A 293 -3.52 19.64 16.24
CA LYS A 293 -3.33 19.82 14.79
C LYS A 293 -4.43 19.11 14.01
N ASP A 294 -4.70 19.60 12.81
CA ASP A 294 -5.54 18.90 11.84
C ASP A 294 -5.05 17.44 11.66
N LEU A 295 -5.97 16.48 11.72
CA LEU A 295 -5.67 15.05 11.68
C LEU A 295 -4.97 14.63 10.38
N GLN A 296 -5.25 15.28 9.25
CA GLN A 296 -4.54 15.02 8.00
C GLN A 296 -3.10 15.52 8.07
N VAL A 297 -2.87 16.67 8.71
CA VAL A 297 -1.53 17.20 8.96
C VAL A 297 -0.76 16.27 9.89
N LEU A 298 -1.39 15.80 10.97
CA LEU A 298 -0.77 14.83 11.88
C LEU A 298 -0.43 13.51 11.17
N THR A 299 -1.38 12.94 10.43
CA THR A 299 -1.18 11.69 9.70
C THR A 299 -0.10 11.84 8.62
N ARG A 300 -0.05 12.98 7.94
CA ARG A 300 0.99 13.31 6.97
C ARG A 300 2.36 13.45 7.65
N ASP A 301 2.44 14.16 8.77
CA ASP A 301 3.69 14.39 9.50
C ASP A 301 4.23 13.07 10.07
N ILE A 302 3.36 12.21 10.63
CA ILE A 302 3.69 10.84 11.04
C ILE A 302 4.21 10.06 9.84
N ARG A 303 3.49 10.07 8.70
CA ARG A 303 3.90 9.38 7.48
C ARG A 303 5.22 9.92 6.90
N VAL A 304 5.50 11.22 7.03
CA VAL A 304 6.75 11.86 6.58
C VAL A 304 7.91 11.50 7.48
N LYS A 305 7.73 11.51 8.81
CA LYS A 305 8.75 11.05 9.77
C LYS A 305 9.00 9.54 9.59
N ALA A 306 7.95 8.75 9.41
CA ALA A 306 8.04 7.32 9.16
C ALA A 306 8.67 6.98 7.80
N LYS A 307 8.50 7.81 6.76
CA LYS A 307 9.23 7.69 5.48
C LYS A 307 10.73 7.96 5.60
N LYS A 308 11.19 8.63 6.66
CA LYS A 308 12.62 8.77 6.98
C LYS A 308 13.16 7.54 7.71
N ALA A 309 12.31 6.75 8.36
CA ALA A 309 12.69 5.47 8.94
C ALA A 309 12.97 4.43 7.84
N ARG A 310 13.86 3.47 8.08
CA ARG A 310 14.20 2.47 7.06
C ARG A 310 12.98 1.58 6.79
N PRO A 311 12.85 1.02 5.57
CA PRO A 311 11.79 0.05 5.28
C PRO A 311 11.75 -1.08 6.33
N GLY A 312 10.59 -1.29 6.95
CA GLY A 312 10.38 -2.30 7.99
C GLY A 312 10.69 -1.87 9.43
N GLU A 313 10.99 -0.59 9.67
CA GLU A 313 11.19 -0.05 11.04
C GLU A 313 9.93 0.56 11.66
N TRP A 314 8.84 0.66 10.89
CA TRP A 314 7.54 1.11 11.38
C TRP A 314 6.40 0.32 10.73
N SER A 315 5.24 0.31 11.37
CA SER A 315 4.02 -0.37 10.93
C SER A 315 2.79 0.39 11.43
N GLU A 316 1.68 0.30 10.70
CA GLU A 316 0.38 0.80 11.16
C GLU A 316 -0.71 -0.26 11.04
N SER A 317 -1.72 -0.14 11.89
CA SER A 317 -2.96 -0.91 11.81
C SER A 317 -4.14 0.02 12.09
N VAL A 318 -5.23 -0.15 11.35
CA VAL A 318 -6.40 0.72 11.41
C VAL A 318 -7.64 -0.12 11.65
N LEU A 319 -8.35 0.20 12.72
CA LEU A 319 -9.62 -0.40 13.07
C LEU A 319 -10.72 0.64 12.84
N LYS A 320 -11.72 0.28 12.04
CA LYS A 320 -12.88 1.12 11.78
C LYS A 320 -14.10 0.52 12.48
N LEU A 321 -14.70 1.30 13.37
CA LEU A 321 -15.83 0.90 14.18
C LEU A 321 -17.09 1.67 13.75
N SER A 322 -18.24 1.01 13.90
CA SER A 322 -19.55 1.64 13.72
C SER A 322 -20.24 1.73 15.08
N ILE A 323 -20.48 2.97 15.51
CA ILE A 323 -21.23 3.30 16.72
C ILE A 323 -22.69 3.49 16.35
N ARG A 324 -23.60 2.85 17.08
CA ARG A 324 -25.04 2.93 16.89
C ARG A 324 -25.80 3.35 18.14
#